data_AF-A0A7X8ZRS9-F1
#
_entry.id   AF-A0A7X8ZRS9-F1
#
_cell.length_a   1.000
_cell.length_b   1.000
_cell.length_c   1.000
_cell.angle_alpha   90.00
_cell.angle_beta   90.00
_cell.angle_gamma   90.00
#
_symmetry.space_group_name_H-M   'P 1'
#
loop_
_entity.id
_entity.type
_entity.pdbx_description
1 polymer ?
#
loop_
_entity_poly.entity_id
_entity_poly.type
_entity_poly.pdbx_seq_one_letter_code
_entity_poly.pdbx_strand_id
1 'polypeptide(L)'
;MNLRILVESLKFNKIKSSSAVKVFFVLLIAIRAFMTLAPIGDRDFQFINSFLESAINQNLNFSLPTKGNIIIMAIYFSGYFLSIFIGLLYSQIFILENENYRSDTINLNEKSIFMIPIKKAKMPEEPTKESISEFVKMTFKPSSFRRNIERDKNNNIPYVKTALLDSLKKLPQLILFLLLFMILLMFSTPFFTLPFIIITSMLIFAPLNMLYAQNKFARSLELSYRQTNGAKLTMFFTYIMQNFIFNLISDSLMLVLENYYYSYLVIETFIFAIKILATARLYALFYQILALRQPYRT
;
A
#
# COMPACT_ATOMS: atom_id res chain seq x y z
N MET A 1 -0.41 -12.82 -15.66
CA MET A 1 0.24 -12.73 -14.33
C MET A 1 -0.39 -11.66 -13.44
N ASN A 2 -0.59 -10.43 -13.93
CA ASN A 2 -1.17 -9.32 -13.15
C ASN A 2 -2.55 -9.64 -12.57
N LEU A 3 -3.42 -10.29 -13.35
CA LEU A 3 -4.77 -10.65 -12.89
C LEU A 3 -4.76 -11.65 -11.73
N ARG A 4 -3.81 -12.58 -11.71
CA ARG A 4 -3.65 -13.54 -10.59
C ARG A 4 -3.19 -12.83 -9.33
N ILE A 5 -2.22 -11.91 -9.42
CA ILE A 5 -1.78 -11.08 -8.28
C ILE A 5 -2.95 -10.25 -7.74
N LEU A 6 -3.76 -9.66 -8.63
CA LEU A 6 -4.94 -8.89 -8.26
C LEU A 6 -6.00 -9.76 -7.56
N VAL A 7 -6.29 -10.95 -8.07
CA VAL A 7 -7.23 -11.86 -7.40
C VAL A 7 -6.71 -12.32 -6.04
N GLU A 8 -5.40 -12.56 -5.92
CA GLU A 8 -4.78 -12.89 -4.63
C GLU A 8 -4.75 -11.72 -3.64
N SER A 9 -4.67 -10.47 -4.11
CA SER A 9 -4.71 -9.30 -3.23
C SER A 9 -6.10 -9.06 -2.64
N LEU A 10 -7.17 -9.45 -3.33
CA LEU A 10 -8.54 -9.37 -2.81
C LEU A 10 -8.81 -10.36 -1.67
N LYS A 11 -8.00 -11.41 -1.51
CA LYS A 11 -8.14 -12.42 -0.44
C LYS A 11 -7.53 -11.94 0.89
N PHE A 12 -7.81 -10.70 1.31
CA PHE A 12 -7.21 -10.07 2.49
C PHE A 12 -7.50 -10.79 3.82
N ASN A 13 -8.55 -11.61 3.87
CA ASN A 13 -8.91 -12.42 5.03
C ASN A 13 -8.06 -13.71 5.18
N LYS A 14 -7.29 -14.12 4.17
CA LYS A 14 -6.45 -15.33 4.20
C LYS A 14 -5.09 -15.07 4.85
N ILE A 15 -5.08 -14.85 6.16
CA ILE A 15 -3.90 -14.73 7.04
C ILE A 15 -4.16 -15.59 8.28
N LYS A 16 -3.18 -16.35 8.79
CA LYS A 16 -3.34 -17.20 10.00
C LYS A 16 -3.79 -16.37 11.20
N SER A 17 -3.30 -15.14 11.32
CA SER A 17 -3.74 -14.17 12.34
C SER A 17 -5.10 -13.54 12.02
N SER A 18 -6.13 -14.39 11.86
CA SER A 18 -7.47 -13.96 11.45
C SER A 18 -8.10 -12.96 12.44
N SER A 19 -7.82 -13.09 13.74
CA SER A 19 -8.31 -12.16 14.77
C SER A 19 -7.73 -10.75 14.61
N ALA A 20 -6.44 -10.61 14.30
CA ALA A 20 -5.83 -9.30 14.11
C ALA A 20 -6.39 -8.59 12.87
N VAL A 21 -6.61 -9.34 11.78
CA VAL A 21 -7.22 -8.79 10.56
C VAL A 21 -8.64 -8.29 10.83
N LYS A 22 -9.44 -9.03 11.63
CA LYS A 22 -10.78 -8.57 12.05
C LYS A 22 -10.72 -7.27 12.86
N VAL A 23 -9.76 -7.16 13.80
CA VAL A 23 -9.57 -5.92 14.58
C VAL A 23 -9.18 -4.76 13.67
N PHE A 24 -8.24 -4.95 12.76
CA PHE A 24 -7.84 -3.90 11.79
C PHE A 24 -9.01 -3.48 10.90
N PHE A 25 -9.83 -4.44 10.48
CA PHE A 25 -11.02 -4.16 9.68
C PHE A 25 -12.02 -3.26 10.43
N VAL A 26 -12.34 -3.61 11.68
CA VAL A 26 -13.23 -2.81 12.53
C VAL A 26 -12.64 -1.43 12.81
N LEU A 27 -11.34 -1.34 13.09
CA LEU A 27 -10.66 -0.05 13.29
C LEU A 27 -10.73 0.83 12.05
N LEU A 28 -10.48 0.28 10.86
CA LEU A 28 -10.56 1.05 9.60
C LEU A 28 -11.98 1.57 9.34
N ILE A 29 -13.00 0.75 9.63
CA ILE A 29 -14.41 1.19 9.57
C ILE A 29 -14.64 2.33 10.56
N ALA A 30 -14.23 2.17 11.82
CA ALA A 30 -14.43 3.17 12.85
C ALA A 30 -13.72 4.50 12.51
N ILE A 31 -12.49 4.44 12.02
CA ILE A 31 -11.73 5.61 11.56
C ILE A 31 -12.46 6.31 10.42
N ARG A 32 -12.87 5.55 9.39
CA ARG A 32 -13.56 6.13 8.24
C ARG A 32 -14.90 6.71 8.62
N ALA A 33 -15.68 6.01 9.44
CA ALA A 33 -16.97 6.44 9.94
C ALA A 33 -16.82 7.72 10.77
N PHE A 34 -15.81 7.81 11.62
CA PHE A 34 -15.51 9.04 12.35
C PHE A 34 -15.17 10.20 11.40
N MET A 35 -14.33 9.98 10.39
CA MET A 35 -13.99 11.03 9.41
C MET A 35 -15.21 11.53 8.63
N THR A 36 -16.12 10.64 8.24
CA THR A 36 -17.23 10.97 7.31
C THR A 36 -18.52 11.37 8.02
N LEU A 37 -18.84 10.75 9.15
CA LEU A 37 -20.10 10.94 9.87
C LEU A 37 -20.01 11.93 11.03
N ALA A 38 -18.81 12.18 11.59
CA ALA A 38 -18.71 13.11 12.71
C ALA A 38 -19.05 14.55 12.25
N PRO A 39 -20.00 15.23 12.91
CA PRO A 39 -20.38 16.61 12.59
C PRO A 39 -19.36 17.59 13.19
N ILE A 40 -18.09 17.45 12.83
CA ILE A 40 -16.98 18.25 13.39
C ILE A 40 -16.42 19.15 12.30
N GLY A 41 -16.22 20.43 12.65
CA GLY A 41 -15.61 21.41 11.76
C GLY A 41 -16.56 21.94 10.68
N ASP A 42 -15.99 22.69 9.77
CA ASP A 42 -16.68 23.34 8.67
C ASP A 42 -16.34 22.58 7.38
N ARG A 43 -17.37 22.04 6.73
CA ARG A 43 -17.26 21.26 5.49
C ARG A 43 -17.41 22.13 4.25
N ASP A 44 -17.70 23.42 4.42
CA ASP A 44 -17.70 24.35 3.31
C ASP A 44 -16.25 24.78 3.00
N PHE A 45 -15.74 24.32 1.86
CA PHE A 45 -14.40 24.65 1.36
C PHE A 45 -14.44 25.79 0.32
N GLN A 46 -15.39 26.73 0.43
CA GLN A 46 -15.46 27.94 -0.40
C GLN A 46 -14.11 28.65 -0.59
N PHE A 47 -13.23 28.60 0.40
CA PHE A 47 -11.90 29.20 0.29
C PHE A 47 -11.06 28.61 -0.85
N ILE A 48 -11.21 27.32 -1.17
CA ILE A 48 -10.53 26.67 -2.29
C ILE A 48 -11.00 27.26 -3.62
N ASN A 49 -12.32 27.45 -3.77
CA ASN A 49 -12.88 28.06 -4.98
C ASN A 49 -12.39 29.50 -5.14
N SER A 50 -12.42 30.29 -4.06
CA SER A 50 -11.88 31.66 -4.08
C SER A 50 -10.40 31.69 -4.46
N PHE A 51 -9.60 30.73 -3.97
CA PHE A 51 -8.18 30.64 -4.29
C PHE A 51 -7.94 30.31 -5.78
N LEU A 52 -8.72 29.37 -6.32
CA LEU A 52 -8.65 29.00 -7.74
C LEU A 52 -9.09 30.16 -8.65
N GLU A 53 -10.19 30.83 -8.31
CA GLU A 53 -10.70 31.98 -9.06
C GLU A 53 -9.75 33.18 -9.01
N SER A 54 -9.17 33.48 -7.83
CA SER A 54 -8.16 34.52 -7.66
C SER A 54 -6.90 34.26 -8.49
N ALA A 55 -6.45 33.00 -8.58
CA ALA A 55 -5.30 32.63 -9.39
C ALA A 55 -5.54 32.85 -10.90
N ILE A 56 -6.79 32.71 -11.35
CA ILE A 56 -7.19 32.90 -12.75
C ILE A 56 -7.42 34.39 -13.06
N ASN A 57 -8.12 35.10 -12.16
CA ASN A 57 -8.59 36.47 -12.39
C ASN A 57 -7.59 37.55 -11.92
N GLN A 58 -6.41 37.17 -11.43
CA GLN A 58 -5.38 38.07 -10.87
C GLN A 58 -5.87 38.99 -9.72
N ASN A 59 -7.03 38.70 -9.15
CA ASN A 59 -7.59 39.43 -8.01
C ASN A 59 -7.07 38.82 -6.70
N LEU A 60 -6.34 39.61 -5.90
CA LEU A 60 -5.70 39.19 -4.64
C LEU A 60 -6.66 39.04 -3.43
N ASN A 61 -7.97 38.90 -3.66
CA ASN A 61 -8.94 38.70 -2.60
C ASN A 61 -8.99 37.22 -2.18
N PHE A 62 -8.01 36.80 -1.37
CA PHE A 62 -7.98 35.45 -0.82
C PHE A 62 -8.84 35.37 0.44
N SER A 63 -9.77 34.42 0.47
CA SER A 63 -10.36 34.01 1.73
C SER A 63 -9.46 32.97 2.41
N LEU A 64 -9.20 33.14 3.70
CA LEU A 64 -8.43 32.19 4.49
C LEU A 64 -9.33 31.04 4.95
N PRO A 65 -8.78 29.82 5.12
CA PRO A 65 -9.54 28.69 5.65
C PRO A 65 -10.06 29.01 7.05
N THR A 66 -11.31 28.63 7.33
CA THR A 66 -11.91 28.80 8.66
C THR A 66 -11.22 27.85 9.66
N LYS A 67 -11.35 28.14 10.96
CA LYS A 67 -10.90 27.20 12.02
C LYS A 67 -11.55 25.82 11.84
N GLY A 68 -12.82 25.80 11.42
CA GLY A 68 -13.54 24.57 11.12
C GLY A 68 -12.93 23.79 9.96
N ASN A 69 -12.50 24.47 8.89
CA ASN A 69 -11.81 23.83 7.77
C ASN A 69 -10.47 23.22 8.19
N ILE A 70 -9.70 23.91 9.04
CA ILE A 70 -8.41 23.41 9.54
C ILE A 70 -8.61 22.12 10.36
N ILE A 71 -9.64 22.10 11.23
CA ILE A 71 -9.97 20.93 12.04
C ILE A 71 -10.35 19.73 11.16
N ILE A 72 -11.23 19.91 10.17
CA ILE A 72 -11.63 18.81 9.29
C ILE A 72 -10.45 18.30 8.46
N MET A 73 -9.59 19.20 7.95
CA MET A 73 -8.36 18.81 7.24
C MET A 73 -7.43 17.97 8.12
N ALA A 74 -7.26 18.36 9.39
CA ALA A 74 -6.45 17.61 10.36
C ALA A 74 -7.05 16.23 10.67
N ILE A 75 -8.38 16.12 10.82
CA ILE A 75 -9.09 14.84 11.04
C ILE A 75 -8.90 13.92 9.84
N TYR A 76 -9.09 14.42 8.61
CA TYR A 76 -8.91 13.61 7.41
C TYR A 76 -7.45 13.17 7.24
N PHE A 77 -6.50 14.09 7.45
CA PHE A 77 -5.08 13.77 7.36
C PHE A 77 -4.67 12.69 8.37
N SER A 78 -5.05 12.85 9.64
CA SER A 78 -4.76 11.88 10.69
C SER A 78 -5.46 10.53 10.47
N GLY A 79 -6.72 10.53 10.02
CA GLY A 79 -7.46 9.32 9.69
C GLY A 79 -6.86 8.53 8.52
N TYR A 80 -6.45 9.21 7.45
CA TYR A 80 -5.72 8.57 6.35
C TYR A 80 -4.34 8.07 6.79
N PHE A 81 -3.61 8.84 7.59
CA PHE A 81 -2.33 8.39 8.15
C PHE A 81 -2.49 7.10 8.95
N LEU A 82 -3.47 7.05 9.86
CA LEU A 82 -3.74 5.88 10.67
C LEU A 82 -4.18 4.67 9.82
N SER A 83 -4.97 4.92 8.77
CA SER A 83 -5.38 3.88 7.82
C SER A 83 -4.19 3.30 7.04
N ILE A 84 -3.27 4.16 6.57
CA ILE A 84 -2.03 3.74 5.91
C ILE A 84 -1.16 2.95 6.90
N PHE A 85 -1.04 3.42 8.14
CA PHE A 85 -0.26 2.74 9.18
C PHE A 85 -0.80 1.34 9.48
N ILE A 86 -2.13 1.18 9.60
CA ILE A 86 -2.78 -0.14 9.75
C ILE A 86 -2.52 -1.02 8.52
N GLY A 87 -2.61 -0.46 7.31
CA GLY A 87 -2.27 -1.18 6.07
C GLY A 87 -0.80 -1.65 6.03
N LEU A 88 0.14 -0.83 6.48
CA LEU A 88 1.56 -1.20 6.59
C LEU A 88 1.78 -2.30 7.64
N LEU A 89 1.12 -2.22 8.79
CA LEU A 89 1.13 -3.27 9.82
C LEU A 89 0.63 -4.60 9.26
N TYR A 90 -0.52 -4.59 8.59
CA TYR A 90 -1.08 -5.77 7.93
C TYR A 90 -0.07 -6.34 6.91
N SER A 91 0.53 -5.47 6.08
CA SER A 91 1.51 -5.89 5.07
C SER A 91 2.72 -6.57 5.71
N GLN A 92 3.22 -6.02 6.82
CA GLN A 92 4.33 -6.57 7.58
C GLN A 92 3.98 -7.93 8.19
N ILE A 93 2.80 -8.06 8.81
CA ILE A 93 2.32 -9.34 9.38
C ILE A 93 2.24 -10.41 8.30
N PHE A 94 1.67 -10.07 7.14
CA PHE A 94 1.60 -10.98 6.00
C PHE A 94 2.99 -11.44 5.53
N ILE A 95 3.98 -10.54 5.53
CA ILE A 95 5.36 -10.88 5.17
C ILE A 95 6.01 -11.79 6.21
N LEU A 96 5.87 -11.48 7.50
CA LEU A 96 6.42 -12.29 8.58
C LEU A 96 5.81 -13.70 8.62
N GLU A 97 4.51 -13.82 8.34
CA GLU A 97 3.84 -15.12 8.27
C GLU A 97 4.39 -15.97 7.11
N ASN A 98 4.60 -15.36 5.94
CA ASN A 98 5.11 -16.04 4.76
C ASN A 98 6.62 -16.29 4.80
N GLU A 99 7.37 -15.61 5.67
CA GLU A 99 8.81 -15.82 5.83
C GLU A 99 9.12 -17.28 6.21
N ASN A 100 8.23 -17.95 6.94
CA ASN A 100 8.37 -19.37 7.27
C ASN A 100 8.37 -20.30 6.05
N TYR A 101 7.82 -19.86 4.91
CA TYR A 101 7.82 -20.62 3.65
C TYR A 101 8.98 -20.25 2.73
N ARG A 102 9.90 -19.38 3.18
CA ARG A 102 11.08 -18.99 2.42
C ARG A 102 12.08 -20.14 2.35
N SER A 103 12.37 -20.59 1.14
CA SER A 103 13.49 -21.47 0.84
C SER A 103 14.72 -20.68 0.39
N ASP A 104 15.91 -21.26 0.57
CA ASP A 104 17.17 -20.74 0.00
C ASP A 104 17.26 -20.89 -1.52
N THR A 105 16.37 -21.69 -2.09
CA THR A 105 16.22 -21.91 -3.53
C THR A 105 14.88 -21.39 -4.04
N ILE A 106 14.84 -20.92 -5.29
CA ILE A 106 13.58 -20.53 -5.93
C ILE A 106 12.87 -21.79 -6.43
N ASN A 107 11.83 -22.22 -5.72
CA ASN A 107 11.00 -23.35 -6.11
C ASN A 107 9.73 -22.86 -6.80
N LEU A 108 9.71 -22.92 -8.13
CA LEU A 108 8.54 -22.61 -8.95
C LEU A 108 7.70 -23.88 -9.15
N ASN A 109 6.41 -23.76 -8.91
CA ASN A 109 5.40 -24.75 -9.27
C ASN A 109 4.24 -24.07 -10.01
N GLU A 110 3.29 -24.83 -10.56
CA GLU A 110 2.14 -24.26 -11.28
C GLU A 110 1.26 -23.35 -10.40
N LYS A 111 1.28 -23.60 -9.08
CA LYS A 111 0.57 -22.83 -8.07
C LYS A 111 1.35 -21.60 -7.57
N SER A 112 2.54 -21.34 -8.11
CA SER A 112 3.39 -20.24 -7.67
C SER A 112 3.22 -19.00 -8.55
N ILE A 113 3.37 -17.84 -7.93
CA ILE A 113 3.43 -16.54 -8.61
C ILE A 113 4.84 -16.00 -8.40
N PHE A 114 5.54 -15.73 -9.51
CA PHE A 114 6.88 -15.13 -9.49
C PHE A 114 7.02 -14.16 -10.66
N MET A 115 7.69 -13.04 -10.44
CA MET A 115 7.85 -11.98 -11.45
C MET A 115 9.32 -11.74 -11.77
N ILE A 116 9.64 -11.72 -13.05
CA ILE A 116 10.99 -11.47 -13.57
C ILE A 116 11.01 -10.08 -14.24
N PRO A 117 11.92 -9.18 -13.86
CA PRO A 117 12.09 -7.91 -14.56
C PRO A 117 12.72 -8.13 -15.94
N ILE A 118 11.99 -7.76 -16.99
CA ILE A 118 12.31 -8.05 -18.42
C ILE A 118 13.69 -7.51 -18.82
N LYS A 119 14.11 -6.35 -18.27
CA LYS A 119 15.39 -5.69 -18.64
C LYS A 119 16.66 -6.46 -18.25
N LYS A 120 16.56 -7.56 -17.48
CA LYS A 120 17.73 -8.32 -17.01
C LYS A 120 17.82 -9.74 -17.57
N ALA A 121 16.88 -10.15 -18.43
CA ALA A 121 16.83 -11.51 -18.95
C ALA A 121 17.04 -11.51 -20.46
N LYS A 122 18.15 -12.09 -20.93
CA LYS A 122 18.14 -12.73 -22.26
C LYS A 122 17.23 -13.94 -22.10
N MET A 123 15.97 -13.79 -22.50
CA MET A 123 15.01 -14.90 -22.48
C MET A 123 15.60 -16.06 -23.31
N PRO A 124 15.36 -17.32 -22.90
CA PRO A 124 15.73 -18.45 -23.75
C PRO A 124 15.07 -18.30 -25.14
N GLU A 125 15.78 -18.73 -26.18
CA GLU A 125 15.34 -18.61 -27.58
C GLU A 125 13.99 -19.31 -27.80
N GLU A 126 13.73 -20.40 -27.06
CA GLU A 126 12.43 -21.06 -26.96
C GLU A 126 11.88 -20.95 -25.53
N PRO A 127 10.90 -20.06 -25.28
CA PRO A 127 10.32 -19.86 -23.96
C PRO A 127 9.29 -20.95 -23.62
N THR A 128 9.77 -22.14 -23.24
CA THR A 128 8.94 -23.16 -22.59
C THR A 128 8.86 -22.91 -21.08
N LYS A 129 7.84 -23.48 -20.40
CA LYS A 129 7.70 -23.34 -18.93
C LYS A 129 8.94 -23.85 -18.18
N GLU A 130 9.53 -24.93 -18.66
CA GLU A 130 10.71 -25.58 -18.09
C GLU A 130 11.96 -24.73 -18.31
N SER A 131 12.20 -24.26 -19.54
CA SER A 131 13.36 -23.41 -19.85
C SER A 131 13.32 -22.09 -19.07
N ILE A 132 12.13 -21.49 -18.88
CA ILE A 132 11.94 -20.31 -18.04
C ILE A 132 12.19 -20.64 -16.57
N SER A 133 11.69 -21.78 -16.07
CA SER A 133 11.90 -22.15 -14.67
C SER A 133 13.37 -22.39 -14.35
N GLU A 134 14.11 -23.06 -15.23
CA GLU A 134 15.54 -23.29 -15.08
C GLU A 134 16.32 -21.98 -15.16
N PHE A 135 16.00 -21.14 -16.15
CA PHE A 135 16.59 -19.81 -16.28
C PHE A 135 16.40 -18.98 -15.00
N VAL A 136 15.23 -19.02 -14.38
CA VAL A 136 14.98 -18.30 -13.12
C VAL A 136 15.86 -18.82 -11.99
N LYS A 137 15.93 -20.15 -11.83
CA LYS A 137 16.72 -20.79 -10.77
C LYS A 137 18.20 -20.48 -10.89
N MET A 138 18.73 -20.45 -12.11
CA MET A 138 20.14 -20.15 -12.38
C MET A 138 20.45 -18.65 -12.23
N THR A 139 19.57 -17.78 -12.72
CA THR A 139 19.83 -16.34 -12.82
C THR A 139 19.51 -15.58 -11.53
N PHE A 140 18.45 -15.96 -10.83
CA PHE A 140 17.95 -15.23 -9.67
C PHE A 140 18.18 -16.00 -8.39
N LYS A 141 18.91 -15.39 -7.46
CA LYS A 141 19.00 -15.86 -6.08
C LYS A 141 17.98 -15.12 -5.21
N PRO A 142 17.32 -15.81 -4.25
CA PRO A 142 16.53 -15.16 -3.22
C PRO A 142 17.35 -14.08 -2.53
N SER A 143 16.69 -13.05 -1.99
CA SER A 143 17.40 -12.05 -1.19
C SER A 143 18.14 -12.74 -0.03
N SER A 144 19.38 -12.32 0.27
CA SER A 144 20.13 -12.84 1.43
C SER A 144 19.59 -12.32 2.77
N PHE A 145 18.75 -11.28 2.73
CA PHE A 145 18.15 -10.72 3.93
C PHE A 145 17.16 -11.71 4.55
N ARG A 146 17.50 -12.28 5.71
CA ARG A 146 16.60 -13.05 6.57
C ARG A 146 16.45 -12.33 7.91
N ARG A 147 15.23 -12.23 8.41
CA ARG A 147 15.02 -11.67 9.74
C ARG A 147 15.18 -12.78 10.76
N ASN A 148 16.17 -12.67 11.65
CA ASN A 148 16.26 -13.55 12.81
C ASN A 148 15.13 -13.18 13.76
N ILE A 149 14.03 -13.94 13.71
CA ILE A 149 12.94 -13.84 14.67
C ILE A 149 13.20 -14.93 15.71
N GLU A 150 13.48 -14.52 16.95
CA GLU A 150 13.53 -15.46 18.07
C GLU A 150 12.18 -16.17 18.17
N ARG A 151 12.19 -17.48 17.90
CA ARG A 151 11.00 -18.31 18.02
C ARG A 151 10.79 -18.57 19.50
N ASP A 152 9.62 -18.23 20.01
CA ASP A 152 9.22 -18.64 21.34
C ASP A 152 9.12 -20.18 21.39
N LYS A 153 9.44 -20.79 22.54
CA LYS A 153 9.54 -22.25 22.72
C LYS A 153 8.24 -23.00 22.39
N ASN A 154 7.12 -22.29 22.30
CA ASN A 154 5.79 -22.79 21.93
C ASN A 154 5.42 -22.59 20.45
N ASN A 155 6.37 -22.31 19.54
CA ASN A 155 6.16 -22.18 18.09
C ASN A 155 5.19 -21.08 17.62
N ASN A 156 4.61 -20.28 18.53
CA ASN A 156 3.81 -19.12 18.17
C ASN A 156 4.71 -17.90 18.05
N ILE A 157 5.06 -17.52 16.82
CA ILE A 157 5.60 -16.19 16.57
C ILE A 157 4.44 -15.22 16.84
N PRO A 158 4.54 -14.27 17.80
CA PRO A 158 3.53 -13.25 17.96
C PRO A 158 3.73 -12.20 16.85
N TYR A 159 3.50 -12.59 15.58
CA TYR A 159 3.74 -11.79 14.38
C TYR A 159 3.20 -10.36 14.53
N VAL A 160 2.01 -10.26 15.13
CA VAL A 160 1.30 -9.02 15.42
C VAL A 160 2.08 -8.14 16.40
N LYS A 161 2.56 -8.72 17.52
CA LYS A 161 3.33 -7.99 18.53
C LYS A 161 4.63 -7.47 17.95
N THR A 162 5.36 -8.31 17.22
CA THR A 162 6.62 -7.92 16.57
C THR A 162 6.39 -6.79 15.57
N ALA A 163 5.42 -6.93 14.66
CA ALA A 163 5.10 -5.91 13.68
C ALA A 163 4.66 -4.58 14.31
N LEU A 164 3.88 -4.64 15.39
CA LEU A 164 3.44 -3.46 16.14
C LEU A 164 4.61 -2.73 16.79
N LEU A 165 5.49 -3.45 17.50
CA LEU A 165 6.67 -2.87 18.13
C LEU A 165 7.62 -2.24 17.12
N ASP A 166 7.85 -2.90 16.00
CA ASP A 166 8.68 -2.37 14.91
C ASP A 166 8.10 -1.09 14.33
N SER A 167 6.80 -1.09 14.08
CA SER A 167 6.10 0.04 13.48
C SER A 167 6.07 1.25 14.39
N LEU A 168 5.88 1.04 15.70
CA LEU A 168 6.02 2.11 16.69
C LEU A 168 7.46 2.64 16.75
N LYS A 169 8.47 1.76 16.77
CA LYS A 169 9.88 2.17 16.78
C LYS A 169 10.28 2.97 15.54
N LYS A 170 9.68 2.67 14.39
CA LYS A 170 9.97 3.31 13.10
C LYS A 170 9.00 4.43 12.74
N LEU A 171 8.05 4.76 13.62
CA LEU A 171 7.05 5.82 13.39
C LEU A 171 7.69 7.17 12.99
N PRO A 172 8.79 7.65 13.60
CA PRO A 172 9.42 8.91 13.17
C PRO A 172 9.91 8.86 11.71
N GLN A 173 10.41 7.70 11.25
CA GLN A 173 10.88 7.52 9.88
C GLN A 173 9.71 7.47 8.90
N LEU A 174 8.57 6.89 9.30
CA LEU A 174 7.34 6.90 8.52
C LEU A 174 6.75 8.31 8.39
N ILE A 175 6.77 9.10 9.46
CA ILE A 175 6.35 10.50 9.43
C ILE A 175 7.25 11.30 8.49
N LEU A 176 8.57 11.12 8.57
CA LEU A 176 9.51 11.75 7.64
C LEU A 176 9.26 11.34 6.19
N PHE A 177 8.93 10.06 5.95
CA PHE A 177 8.58 9.56 4.63
C PHE A 177 7.31 10.24 4.09
N LEU A 178 6.29 10.39 4.93
CA LEU A 178 5.06 11.05 4.54
C LEU A 178 5.28 12.54 4.24
N LEU A 179 6.08 13.23 5.06
CA LEU A 179 6.45 14.62 4.83
C LEU A 179 7.19 14.79 3.50
N LEU A 180 8.13 13.88 3.18
CA LEU A 180 8.79 13.86 1.87
C LEU A 180 7.78 13.75 0.71
N PHE A 181 6.75 12.91 0.87
CA PHE A 181 5.70 12.74 -0.13
C PHE A 181 4.78 13.96 -0.24
N MET A 182 4.48 14.63 0.87
CA MET A 182 3.74 15.90 0.86
C MET A 182 4.50 16.99 0.10
N ILE A 183 5.80 17.15 0.39
CA ILE A 183 6.68 18.07 -0.36
C ILE A 183 6.66 17.72 -1.84
N LEU A 184 6.86 16.45 -2.17
CA LEU A 184 6.88 15.99 -3.55
C LEU A 184 5.55 16.26 -4.27
N LEU A 185 4.43 16.05 -3.59
CA LEU A 185 3.10 16.33 -4.13
C LEU A 185 2.98 17.81 -4.47
N MET A 186 3.32 18.71 -3.55
CA MET A 186 3.28 20.16 -3.75
C MET A 186 4.13 20.62 -4.95
N PHE A 187 5.36 20.09 -5.08
CA PHE A 187 6.23 20.41 -6.23
C PHE A 187 5.79 19.76 -7.54
N SER A 188 5.00 18.68 -7.49
CA SER A 188 4.51 17.99 -8.67
C SER A 188 3.25 18.60 -9.28
N THR A 189 2.51 19.41 -8.51
CA THR A 189 1.23 20.00 -8.94
C THR A 189 1.33 20.77 -10.26
N PRO A 190 2.36 21.61 -10.52
CA PRO A 190 2.52 22.29 -11.81
C PRO A 190 2.74 21.35 -13.00
N PHE A 191 3.15 20.10 -12.75
CA PHE A 191 3.47 19.08 -13.75
C PHE A 191 2.39 17.99 -13.81
N PHE A 192 1.13 18.35 -13.55
CA PHE A 192 -0.01 17.41 -13.56
C PHE A 192 0.21 16.19 -12.66
N THR A 193 0.95 16.34 -11.55
CA THR A 193 1.29 15.26 -10.59
C THR A 193 2.11 14.09 -11.18
N LEU A 194 2.56 14.17 -12.44
CA LEU A 194 3.35 13.11 -13.09
C LEU A 194 4.64 12.78 -12.31
N PRO A 195 5.44 13.77 -11.84
CA PRO A 195 6.62 13.48 -11.03
C PRO A 195 6.29 12.70 -9.76
N PHE A 196 5.18 13.06 -9.10
CA PHE A 196 4.73 12.38 -7.88
C PHE A 196 4.39 10.92 -8.15
N ILE A 197 3.66 10.62 -9.22
CA ILE A 197 3.31 9.25 -9.60
C ILE A 197 4.59 8.42 -9.87
N ILE A 198 5.51 8.97 -10.66
CA ILE A 198 6.75 8.28 -11.02
C ILE A 198 7.58 7.98 -9.77
N ILE A 199 7.84 8.99 -8.93
CA ILE A 199 8.68 8.83 -7.74
C ILE A 199 7.99 7.94 -6.70
N THR A 200 6.67 8.06 -6.52
CA THR A 200 5.89 7.15 -5.65
C THR A 200 6.05 5.70 -6.07
N SER A 201 5.97 5.42 -7.38
CA SER A 201 6.17 4.05 -7.89
C SER A 201 7.59 3.51 -7.63
N MET A 202 8.59 4.39 -7.58
CA MET A 202 9.98 4.03 -7.26
C MET A 202 10.20 3.78 -5.76
N LEU A 203 9.53 4.57 -4.93
CA LEU A 203 9.69 4.57 -3.47
C LEU A 203 8.63 3.72 -2.77
N ILE A 204 7.79 3.01 -3.52
CA ILE A 204 6.65 2.27 -2.96
C ILE A 204 7.08 1.30 -1.87
N PHE A 205 8.22 0.59 -1.99
CA PHE A 205 8.71 -0.37 -0.99
C PHE A 205 9.47 0.23 0.18
N ALA A 206 9.73 1.53 0.19
CA ALA A 206 10.55 2.16 1.23
C ALA A 206 9.95 1.97 2.65
N PRO A 207 8.64 2.14 2.89
CA PRO A 207 8.04 1.85 4.19
C PRO A 207 8.30 0.43 4.68
N LEU A 208 8.11 -0.60 3.84
CA LEU A 208 8.39 -1.98 4.23
C LEU A 208 9.87 -2.24 4.44
N ASN A 209 10.77 -1.59 3.69
CA ASN A 209 12.20 -1.69 3.96
C ASN A 209 12.59 -1.08 5.33
N MET A 210 11.88 -0.05 5.79
CA MET A 210 12.06 0.51 7.13
C MET A 210 11.47 -0.39 8.22
N LEU A 211 10.27 -0.92 8.00
CA LEU A 211 9.51 -1.70 8.98
C LEU A 211 9.96 -3.16 9.07
N TYR A 212 9.90 -3.89 7.96
CA TYR A 212 10.23 -5.29 7.93
C TYR A 212 11.74 -5.50 7.99
N ALA A 213 12.49 -4.81 7.11
CA ALA A 213 13.93 -4.98 7.00
C ALA A 213 14.74 -4.11 7.99
N GLN A 214 14.07 -3.31 8.82
CA GLN A 214 14.67 -2.50 9.88
C GLN A 214 15.75 -1.52 9.40
N ASN A 215 15.80 -1.22 8.10
CA ASN A 215 16.81 -0.36 7.50
C ASN A 215 16.70 1.09 8.00
N LYS A 216 17.78 1.86 7.80
CA LYS A 216 17.76 3.32 7.94
C LYS A 216 16.94 3.94 6.80
N PHE A 217 16.44 5.15 7.01
CA PHE A 217 15.60 5.87 6.05
C PHE A 217 16.22 5.95 4.65
N ALA A 218 17.43 6.51 4.52
CA ALA A 218 18.11 6.68 3.23
C ALA A 218 18.34 5.34 2.50
N ARG A 219 18.79 4.31 3.23
CA ARG A 219 18.98 2.96 2.67
C ARG A 219 17.67 2.35 2.19
N SER A 220 16.55 2.63 2.87
CA SER A 220 15.23 2.12 2.50
C SER A 220 14.73 2.72 1.18
N LEU A 221 15.02 4.01 0.94
CA LEU A 221 14.72 4.69 -0.33
C LEU A 221 15.53 4.10 -1.48
N GLU A 222 16.85 3.97 -1.28
CA GLU A 222 17.76 3.38 -2.28
C GLU A 222 17.36 1.94 -2.65
N LEU A 223 17.07 1.12 -1.63
CA LEU A 223 16.63 -0.26 -1.84
C LEU A 223 15.30 -0.31 -2.58
N SER A 224 14.33 0.55 -2.22
CA SER A 224 13.04 0.61 -2.92
C SER A 224 13.23 0.92 -4.41
N TYR A 225 14.07 1.91 -4.75
CA TYR A 225 14.37 2.25 -6.13
C TYR A 225 14.96 1.06 -6.90
N ARG A 226 15.91 0.33 -6.28
CA ARG A 226 16.55 -0.84 -6.89
C ARG A 226 15.59 -2.03 -7.04
N GLN A 227 14.72 -2.26 -6.06
CA GLN A 227 13.79 -3.38 -6.01
C GLN A 227 12.60 -3.19 -6.97
N THR A 228 12.16 -1.97 -7.19
CA THR A 228 11.07 -1.64 -8.12
C THR A 228 11.52 -1.56 -9.58
N ASN A 229 12.84 -1.50 -9.82
CA ASN A 229 13.38 -1.33 -11.16
C ASN A 229 13.02 -2.51 -12.08
N GLY A 230 12.38 -2.21 -13.21
CA GLY A 230 11.89 -3.20 -14.17
C GLY A 230 10.48 -3.74 -13.91
N ALA A 231 9.81 -3.33 -12.82
CA ALA A 231 8.44 -3.74 -12.49
C ALA A 231 7.46 -2.56 -12.22
N LYS A 232 7.94 -1.31 -12.32
CA LYS A 232 7.18 -0.08 -12.00
C LYS A 232 5.83 -0.02 -12.71
N LEU A 233 5.83 -0.20 -14.03
CA LEU A 233 4.61 -0.11 -14.86
C LEU A 233 3.61 -1.22 -14.50
N THR A 234 4.08 -2.44 -14.25
CA THR A 234 3.23 -3.55 -13.83
C THR A 234 2.58 -3.30 -12.47
N MET A 235 3.36 -2.83 -11.48
CA MET A 235 2.83 -2.48 -10.16
C MET A 235 1.80 -1.35 -10.27
N PHE A 236 2.13 -0.30 -11.02
CA PHE A 236 1.25 0.84 -11.26
C PHE A 236 -0.06 0.43 -11.92
N PHE A 237 -0.01 -0.33 -13.00
CA PHE A 237 -1.20 -0.80 -13.70
C PHE A 237 -2.06 -1.71 -12.83
N THR A 238 -1.46 -2.60 -12.05
CA THR A 238 -2.20 -3.49 -11.13
C THR A 238 -2.88 -2.69 -10.03
N TYR A 239 -2.20 -1.68 -9.49
CA TYR A 239 -2.78 -0.76 -8.50
C TYR A 239 -3.94 0.06 -9.09
N ILE A 240 -3.80 0.59 -10.31
CA ILE A 240 -4.91 1.28 -11.00
C ILE A 240 -6.09 0.34 -11.21
N MET A 241 -5.86 -0.86 -11.74
CA MET A 241 -6.93 -1.82 -11.98
C MET A 241 -7.67 -2.19 -10.69
N GLN A 242 -6.94 -2.40 -9.59
CA GLN A 242 -7.56 -2.65 -8.30
C GLN A 242 -8.39 -1.45 -7.82
N ASN A 243 -7.87 -0.22 -7.93
CA ASN A 243 -8.62 0.98 -7.57
C ASN A 243 -9.84 1.20 -8.45
N PHE A 244 -9.73 0.94 -9.75
CA PHE A 244 -10.84 1.03 -10.69
C PHE A 244 -11.98 0.11 -10.27
N ILE A 245 -11.69 -1.13 -9.89
CA ILE A 245 -12.71 -2.08 -9.39
C ILE A 245 -13.41 -1.54 -8.14
N PHE A 246 -12.64 -1.05 -7.16
CA PHE A 246 -13.24 -0.52 -5.92
C PHE A 246 -14.04 0.76 -6.15
N ASN A 247 -13.56 1.65 -7.01
CA ASN A 247 -14.28 2.88 -7.35
C ASN A 247 -15.57 2.54 -8.10
N LEU A 248 -15.53 1.64 -9.09
CA LEU A 248 -16.73 1.19 -9.80
C LEU A 248 -17.79 0.64 -8.84
N ILE A 249 -17.40 -0.18 -7.85
CA ILE A 249 -18.32 -0.69 -6.83
C ILE A 249 -18.89 0.45 -5.98
N SER A 250 -18.03 1.37 -5.51
CA SER A 250 -18.46 2.51 -4.68
C SER A 250 -19.42 3.44 -5.43
N ASP A 251 -19.10 3.77 -6.67
CA ASP A 251 -19.88 4.67 -7.53
C ASP A 251 -21.22 4.01 -7.90
N SER A 252 -21.23 2.71 -8.18
CA SER A 252 -22.46 1.95 -8.43
C SER A 252 -23.38 1.96 -7.20
N LEU A 253 -22.82 1.83 -5.99
CA LEU A 253 -23.60 1.90 -4.75
C LEU A 253 -24.09 3.30 -4.46
N MET A 254 -23.30 4.33 -4.78
CA MET A 254 -23.73 5.72 -4.67
C MET A 254 -24.95 6.00 -5.55
N LEU A 255 -24.94 5.50 -6.80
CA LEU A 255 -26.07 5.63 -7.71
C LEU A 255 -27.33 4.91 -7.21
N VAL A 256 -27.19 3.70 -6.66
CA VAL A 256 -28.34 2.94 -6.14
C VAL A 256 -28.90 3.55 -4.84
N LEU A 257 -28.04 4.20 -4.03
CA LEU A 257 -28.38 4.73 -2.72
C LEU A 257 -28.45 6.26 -2.69
N GLU A 258 -28.65 6.91 -3.84
CA GLU A 258 -28.66 8.37 -3.96
C GLU A 258 -29.63 9.03 -2.95
N ASN A 259 -30.80 8.43 -2.75
CA ASN A 259 -31.82 8.90 -1.80
C ASN A 259 -31.55 8.51 -0.33
N TYR A 260 -30.53 7.70 -0.06
CA TYR A 260 -30.22 7.15 1.26
C TYR A 260 -28.78 7.48 1.68
N TYR A 261 -28.49 8.78 1.81
CA TYR A 261 -27.14 9.29 2.08
C TYR A 261 -26.44 8.62 3.27
N TYR A 262 -27.11 8.45 4.41
CA TYR A 262 -26.51 7.80 5.59
C TYR A 262 -26.23 6.30 5.35
N SER A 263 -27.10 5.61 4.64
CA SER A 263 -26.88 4.21 4.26
C SER A 263 -25.67 4.08 3.32
N TYR A 264 -25.54 5.00 2.37
CA TYR A 264 -24.36 5.10 1.51
C TYR A 264 -23.07 5.28 2.33
N LEU A 265 -23.06 6.23 3.28
CA LEU A 265 -21.87 6.47 4.11
C LEU A 265 -21.45 5.24 4.93
N VAL A 266 -22.40 4.48 5.49
CA VAL A 266 -22.09 3.25 6.22
C VAL A 266 -21.42 2.22 5.29
N ILE A 267 -21.97 2.01 4.09
CA ILE A 267 -21.41 1.06 3.12
C ILE A 267 -20.06 1.53 2.58
N GLU A 268 -19.89 2.83 2.34
CA GLU A 268 -18.63 3.43 1.94
C GLU A 268 -17.53 3.14 2.95
N THR A 269 -17.82 3.23 4.25
CA THR A 269 -16.82 2.95 5.30
C THR A 269 -16.35 1.49 5.29
N PHE A 270 -17.27 0.56 4.98
CA PHE A 270 -16.97 -0.86 4.85
C PHE A 270 -16.10 -1.13 3.61
N ILE A 271 -16.45 -0.56 2.45
CA ILE A 271 -15.68 -0.69 1.21
C ILE A 271 -14.30 -0.06 1.37
N PHE A 272 -14.20 1.07 2.06
CA PHE A 272 -12.93 1.71 2.38
C PHE A 272 -12.00 0.76 3.14
N ALA A 273 -12.50 0.09 4.19
CA ALA A 273 -11.71 -0.86 4.95
C ALA A 273 -11.23 -2.06 4.10
N ILE A 274 -12.11 -2.60 3.24
CA ILE A 274 -11.74 -3.65 2.28
C ILE A 274 -10.64 -3.15 1.33
N LYS A 275 -10.83 -1.95 0.75
CA LYS A 275 -9.90 -1.33 -0.20
C LYS A 275 -8.52 -1.16 0.42
N ILE A 276 -8.42 -0.67 1.66
CA ILE A 276 -7.15 -0.51 2.37
C ILE A 276 -6.47 -1.87 2.59
N LEU A 277 -7.18 -2.89 3.11
CA LEU A 277 -6.58 -4.20 3.38
C LEU A 277 -6.18 -4.96 2.10
N ALA A 278 -7.00 -4.88 1.05
CA ALA A 278 -6.67 -5.44 -0.25
C ALA A 278 -5.45 -4.74 -0.87
N THR A 279 -5.34 -3.41 -0.72
CA THR A 279 -4.18 -2.64 -1.22
C THR A 279 -2.93 -2.98 -0.44
N ALA A 280 -3.04 -3.11 0.88
CA ALA A 280 -1.96 -3.58 1.74
C ALA A 280 -1.48 -5.00 1.35
N ARG A 281 -2.41 -5.92 1.06
CA ARG A 281 -2.05 -7.26 0.56
C ARG A 281 -1.37 -7.21 -0.80
N LEU A 282 -1.87 -6.41 -1.74
CA LEU A 282 -1.24 -6.23 -3.05
C LEU A 282 0.21 -5.75 -2.88
N TYR A 283 0.40 -4.74 -2.02
CA TYR A 283 1.69 -4.16 -1.73
C TYR A 283 2.65 -5.19 -1.10
N ALA A 284 2.17 -5.99 -0.15
CA ALA A 284 2.95 -7.05 0.49
C ALA A 284 3.34 -8.18 -0.49
N LEU A 285 2.42 -8.58 -1.38
CA LEU A 285 2.70 -9.54 -2.46
C LEU A 285 3.80 -9.04 -3.39
N PHE A 286 3.70 -7.79 -3.84
CA PHE A 286 4.75 -7.19 -4.67
C PHE A 286 6.09 -7.14 -3.94
N TYR A 287 6.09 -6.80 -2.65
CA TYR A 287 7.31 -6.79 -1.85
C TYR A 287 7.93 -8.20 -1.73
N GLN A 288 7.14 -9.23 -1.45
CA GLN A 288 7.63 -10.61 -1.42
C GLN A 288 8.24 -11.05 -2.74
N ILE A 289 7.54 -10.80 -3.84
CA ILE A 289 7.95 -11.25 -5.17
C ILE A 289 9.17 -10.48 -5.67
N LEU A 290 9.22 -9.15 -5.50
CA LEU A 290 10.24 -8.30 -6.10
C LEU A 290 11.41 -8.00 -5.16
N ALA A 291 11.12 -7.64 -3.91
CA ALA A 291 12.13 -7.26 -2.93
C ALA A 291 12.78 -8.49 -2.27
N LEU A 292 11.97 -9.46 -1.84
CA LEU A 292 12.49 -10.70 -1.22
C LEU A 292 12.83 -11.79 -2.24
N ARG A 293 12.34 -11.66 -3.48
CA ARG A 293 12.50 -12.64 -4.57
C ARG A 293 11.98 -14.02 -4.16
N GLN A 294 10.83 -14.04 -3.51
CA GLN A 294 10.16 -15.24 -3.05
C GLN A 294 8.94 -15.52 -3.93
N PRO A 295 8.80 -16.73 -4.50
CA PRO A 295 7.57 -17.15 -5.13
C PRO A 295 6.43 -17.21 -4.11
N TYR A 296 5.29 -16.58 -4.42
CA TYR A 296 4.09 -16.70 -3.60
C TYR A 296 3.34 -17.98 -3.98
N ARG A 297 3.02 -18.84 -3.01
CA ARG A 297 2.24 -20.07 -3.22
C ARG A 297 0.76 -19.78 -2.92
N THR A 298 -0.10 -19.93 -3.94
CA THR A 298 -1.55 -19.72 -3.82
C THR A 298 -2.30 -20.89 -3.21
#